data_AF-A0AA37SNR2-F1
#
_entry.id   AF-A0AA37SNR2-F1
#
_cell.length_a   1.000
_cell.length_b   1.000
_cell.length_c   1.000
_cell.angle_alpha   90.00
_cell.angle_beta   90.00
_cell.angle_gamma   90.00
#
_symmetry.space_group_name_H-M   'P 1'
#
loop_
_entity.id
_entity.type
_entity.pdbx_description
1 polymer ?
#
loop_
_entity_poly.entity_id
_entity_poly.type
_entity_poly.pdbx_seq_one_letter_code
_entity_poly.pdbx_strand_id
1 'polypeptide(L)'
;MDIRSTNDNASGGELQLATPSESNFLRFFGGRLDDRNPFIGFNDLDTFHLITTLSDFSTYKRRMTLFPNGKMGLGTDQPQSELDIRTNAVDDGGEIHLSNADASYFLRLFSGKPSNPRPSIFWNFESDFELARFDGNVNYQPFLRLDGKRIHVLNNNGSVFLGENTGLSDNGSFNTAIGSFSLQNNVSGIRNTVLGYRAGSGSNVGSNFSGNVLIGYEAGLNITGSNRLYIENSSSATPLIYGEFDNNLVRINGRQEITGSLELNRGILSGVAINVNGQEALWSNGNYFSYGFGTPYNYFAKPIKIGPIEGSTVPYADLQIVDNAGNASISVESISNDAILQLSGATNSQNDGWTIRRRSDGDLEWRHNNISKMKLTSFGRLGIGTTSPSHILEVAGNTRFYQSINSASPNDLFVGTIENTSNNNNFRNNGLQIIAGHNTIGGGTTRSMYISFAKPNGTIIGAISQLDNNSIVYYESSDERLKEEIQPTRVGIETLMNINVRDYKWKNGNEDAIPTTGFIAQELYEIYPIAAKKGGEDETVDPWQIAPKQLIPLMVKSIQDQQHTIETLREENNVLSARLDRLEKLLDEKN
;
A
#
# COMPACT_ATOMS: atom_id res chain seq x y z
N MET A 1 103.40 -36.55 11.09
CA MET A 1 104.51 -35.59 11.28
C MET A 1 104.02 -34.60 12.32
N ASP A 2 104.49 -34.71 13.56
CA ASP A 2 104.13 -33.79 14.67
C ASP A 2 105.25 -32.75 14.74
N ILE A 3 104.93 -31.49 14.47
CA ILE A 3 105.90 -30.40 14.40
C ILE A 3 105.60 -29.47 15.57
N ARG A 4 106.42 -29.57 16.62
CA ARG A 4 106.32 -28.74 17.82
C ARG A 4 107.54 -27.84 17.91
N SER A 5 107.33 -26.54 18.18
CA SER A 5 108.42 -25.64 18.55
C SER A 5 108.84 -25.97 19.98
N THR A 6 110.14 -26.14 20.22
CA THR A 6 110.66 -26.71 21.47
C THR A 6 111.28 -25.69 22.42
N ASN A 7 111.23 -24.38 22.17
CA ASN A 7 111.75 -23.39 23.12
C ASN A 7 111.02 -22.04 23.07
N ASP A 8 110.79 -21.47 24.26
CA ASP A 8 110.45 -20.06 24.46
C ASP A 8 111.49 -19.17 23.78
N ASN A 9 111.04 -18.37 22.81
CA ASN A 9 111.79 -17.43 21.98
C ASN A 9 112.54 -18.01 20.75
N ALA A 10 111.81 -17.98 19.63
CA ALA A 10 112.28 -17.71 18.26
C ALA A 10 112.73 -18.90 17.39
N SER A 11 111.82 -19.81 17.06
CA SER A 11 111.65 -20.31 15.67
C SER A 11 110.35 -21.15 15.56
N GLY A 12 109.40 -20.70 14.73
CA GLY A 12 108.22 -21.50 14.37
C GLY A 12 108.62 -22.62 13.42
N GLY A 13 108.07 -23.82 13.61
CA GLY A 13 108.29 -24.92 12.66
C GLY A 13 107.58 -24.62 11.33
N GLU A 14 108.31 -24.67 10.23
CA GLU A 14 107.78 -24.53 8.87
C GLU A 14 107.58 -25.93 8.28
N LEU A 15 106.33 -26.27 7.93
CA LEU A 15 106.07 -27.43 7.07
C LEU A 15 105.83 -26.94 5.66
N GLN A 16 106.83 -27.12 4.80
CA GLN A 16 106.76 -26.84 3.39
C GLN A 16 106.53 -28.14 2.62
N LEU A 17 105.33 -28.33 2.07
CA LEU A 17 105.05 -29.39 1.11
C LEU A 17 105.07 -28.75 -0.28
N ALA A 18 106.11 -29.05 -1.06
CA ALA A 18 106.28 -28.54 -2.42
C ALA A 18 106.52 -29.70 -3.41
N THR A 19 106.01 -29.56 -4.63
CA THR A 19 106.43 -30.38 -5.77
C THR A 19 107.52 -29.64 -6.56
N PRO A 20 108.31 -30.33 -7.43
CA PRO A 20 109.55 -29.80 -8.01
C PRO A 20 109.42 -28.59 -8.95
N SER A 21 108.21 -28.10 -9.23
CA SER A 21 107.97 -26.93 -10.07
C SER A 21 107.39 -25.79 -9.22
N GLU A 22 108.16 -24.71 -9.09
CA GLU A 22 108.11 -23.65 -8.06
C GLU A 22 106.86 -22.75 -8.00
N SER A 23 105.67 -23.22 -8.37
CA SER A 23 104.53 -22.31 -8.54
C SER A 23 103.36 -22.52 -7.58
N ASN A 24 103.28 -23.63 -6.84
CA ASN A 24 102.24 -23.83 -5.83
C ASN A 24 102.80 -24.52 -4.58
N PHE A 25 102.82 -23.82 -3.45
CA PHE A 25 103.18 -24.37 -2.14
C PHE A 25 102.08 -24.08 -1.13
N LEU A 26 101.71 -25.07 -0.31
CA LEU A 26 100.86 -24.89 0.87
C LEU A 26 101.79 -24.87 2.09
N ARG A 27 101.96 -23.68 2.70
CA ARG A 27 102.80 -23.48 3.89
C ARG A 27 101.92 -23.31 5.12
N PHE A 28 102.17 -24.12 6.14
CA PHE A 28 101.59 -23.94 7.48
C PHE A 28 102.70 -23.39 8.39
N PHE A 29 102.47 -22.22 8.99
CA PHE A 29 103.39 -21.67 9.99
C PHE A 29 102.77 -21.86 11.38
N GLY A 30 103.56 -22.35 12.34
CA GLY A 30 103.32 -22.06 13.76
C GLY A 30 103.77 -20.63 14.05
N GLY A 31 102.96 -19.64 13.66
CA GLY A 31 103.39 -18.23 13.60
C GLY A 31 103.67 -17.58 14.95
N ARG A 32 104.84 -16.95 15.08
CA ARG A 32 105.11 -15.85 16.03
C ARG A 32 104.57 -14.54 15.44
N LEU A 33 104.10 -13.62 16.29
CA LEU A 33 103.47 -12.33 15.93
C LEU A 33 104.32 -11.37 15.08
N ASP A 34 105.55 -11.73 14.69
CA ASP A 34 106.52 -10.84 14.02
C ASP A 34 106.89 -11.31 12.59
N ASP A 35 106.36 -12.45 12.10
CA ASP A 35 106.79 -13.07 10.84
C ASP A 35 105.96 -12.69 9.61
N ARG A 36 106.63 -12.25 8.55
CA ARG A 36 106.11 -11.38 7.47
C ARG A 36 105.22 -12.08 6.44
N ASN A 37 105.02 -13.39 6.58
CA ASN A 37 104.29 -14.21 5.61
C ASN A 37 102.84 -14.46 6.05
N PRO A 38 101.88 -14.49 5.11
CA PRO A 38 100.53 -14.93 5.43
C PRO A 38 100.58 -16.39 5.91
N PHE A 39 99.86 -16.69 6.99
CA PHE A 39 99.83 -18.03 7.57
C PHE A 39 98.42 -18.48 7.94
N ILE A 40 98.26 -19.81 7.90
CA ILE A 40 97.09 -20.54 8.35
C ILE A 40 97.49 -21.22 9.66
N GLY A 41 96.77 -20.92 10.74
CA GLY A 41 97.13 -21.43 12.06
C GLY A 41 95.93 -21.60 12.98
N PHE A 42 96.04 -22.60 13.85
CA PHE A 42 95.19 -22.73 15.02
C PHE A 42 95.92 -22.11 16.22
N ASN A 43 95.20 -21.43 17.11
CA ASN A 43 95.74 -21.02 18.39
C ASN A 43 95.44 -22.06 19.49
N ASP A 44 95.93 -21.82 20.70
CA ASP A 44 95.74 -22.72 21.87
C ASP A 44 94.27 -22.89 22.32
N LEU A 45 93.33 -22.22 21.66
CA LEU A 45 91.89 -22.25 21.91
C LEU A 45 91.13 -22.84 20.70
N ASP A 46 91.79 -23.70 19.91
CA ASP A 46 91.25 -24.39 18.72
C ASP A 46 90.62 -23.47 17.66
N THR A 47 90.96 -22.18 17.68
CA THR A 47 90.40 -21.20 16.74
C THR A 47 91.25 -21.19 15.48
N PHE A 48 90.62 -21.44 14.34
CA PHE A 48 91.28 -21.39 13.03
C PHE A 48 91.37 -19.95 12.54
N HIS A 49 92.55 -19.52 12.10
CA HIS A 49 92.77 -18.19 11.54
C HIS A 49 93.42 -18.27 10.15
N LEU A 50 92.96 -17.41 9.23
CA LEU A 50 93.72 -16.96 8.05
C LEU A 50 94.22 -15.54 8.33
N ILE A 51 95.54 -15.34 8.39
CA ILE A 51 96.18 -14.08 8.74
C ILE A 51 97.01 -13.58 7.56
N THR A 52 96.90 -12.29 7.24
CA THR A 52 97.74 -11.63 6.23
C THR A 52 98.36 -10.34 6.78
N THR A 53 99.50 -9.92 6.24
CA THR A 53 100.12 -8.61 6.49
C THR A 53 99.46 -7.51 5.66
N LEU A 54 99.44 -6.26 6.17
CA LEU A 54 99.09 -5.08 5.35
C LEU A 54 100.19 -4.80 4.31
N SER A 55 99.87 -4.03 3.26
CA SER A 55 100.80 -3.68 2.18
C SER A 55 102.00 -2.82 2.62
N ASP A 56 101.92 -2.21 3.80
CA ASP A 56 103.00 -1.46 4.45
C ASP A 56 103.80 -2.33 5.45
N PHE A 57 103.46 -3.61 5.58
CA PHE A 57 104.15 -4.62 6.41
C PHE A 57 104.23 -4.27 7.90
N SER A 58 103.40 -3.34 8.39
CA SER A 58 103.51 -2.78 9.75
C SER A 58 102.58 -3.46 10.77
N THR A 59 101.51 -4.15 10.32
CA THR A 59 100.53 -4.81 11.19
C THR A 59 99.95 -6.09 10.59
N TYR A 60 99.75 -7.11 11.43
CA TYR A 60 99.06 -8.37 11.09
C TYR A 60 97.56 -8.20 11.25
N LYS A 61 96.78 -8.61 10.24
CA LYS A 61 95.31 -8.65 10.34
C LYS A 61 94.77 -10.05 10.07
N ARG A 62 93.92 -10.52 10.99
CA ARG A 62 93.08 -11.71 10.80
C ARG A 62 92.07 -11.40 9.70
N ARG A 63 92.11 -12.16 8.61
CA ARG A 63 91.19 -12.03 7.46
C ARG A 63 89.99 -12.95 7.60
N MET A 64 90.20 -14.15 8.12
CA MET A 64 89.14 -15.10 8.45
C MET A 64 89.46 -15.74 9.79
N THR A 65 88.44 -15.92 10.62
CA THR A 65 88.54 -16.63 11.90
C THR A 65 87.36 -17.58 12.01
N LEU A 66 87.60 -18.87 12.26
CA LEU A 66 86.56 -19.85 12.58
C LEU A 66 86.77 -20.30 14.03
N PHE A 67 85.77 -20.01 14.87
CA PHE A 67 85.78 -20.34 16.29
C PHE A 67 85.27 -21.77 16.54
N PRO A 68 85.69 -22.43 17.63
CA PRO A 68 85.22 -23.78 17.98
C PRO A 68 83.71 -23.86 18.18
N ASN A 69 83.06 -22.74 18.48
CA ASN A 69 81.61 -22.63 18.63
C ASN A 69 80.85 -22.57 17.28
N GLY A 70 81.55 -22.74 16.14
CA GLY A 70 80.97 -22.76 14.80
C GLY A 70 80.84 -21.39 14.13
N LYS A 71 81.11 -20.28 14.82
CA LYS A 71 81.03 -18.93 14.23
C LYS A 71 82.26 -18.63 13.38
N MET A 72 82.04 -18.03 12.22
CA MET A 72 83.05 -17.57 11.27
C MET A 72 83.02 -16.04 11.14
N GLY A 73 84.14 -15.38 11.42
CA GLY A 73 84.34 -13.95 11.17
C GLY A 73 85.24 -13.73 9.95
N LEU A 74 84.78 -12.98 8.95
CA LEU A 74 85.61 -12.45 7.87
C LEU A 74 85.88 -10.97 8.13
N GLY A 75 87.13 -10.61 8.42
CA GLY A 75 87.52 -9.24 8.79
C GLY A 75 87.09 -8.79 10.19
N THR A 76 86.61 -9.70 11.05
CA THR A 76 86.37 -9.44 12.48
C THR A 76 86.80 -10.62 13.34
N ASP A 77 87.27 -10.33 14.55
CA ASP A 77 87.60 -11.31 15.59
C ASP A 77 86.54 -11.40 16.70
N GLN A 78 85.39 -10.75 16.52
CA GLN A 78 84.24 -10.84 17.42
C GLN A 78 82.92 -11.04 16.63
N PRO A 79 82.75 -12.18 15.95
CA PRO A 79 81.58 -12.44 15.13
C PRO A 79 80.31 -12.53 16.00
N GLN A 80 79.30 -11.74 15.65
CA GLN A 80 78.02 -11.73 16.37
C GLN A 80 77.08 -12.84 15.88
N SER A 81 77.23 -13.29 14.62
CA SER A 81 76.46 -14.35 13.95
C SER A 81 77.34 -15.56 13.57
N GLU A 82 76.73 -16.63 13.04
CA GLU A 82 77.46 -17.79 12.51
C GLU A 82 78.41 -17.44 11.35
N LEU A 83 78.05 -16.43 10.54
CA LEU A 83 78.95 -15.77 9.59
C LEU A 83 78.82 -14.25 9.76
N ASP A 84 79.90 -13.57 10.13
CA ASP A 84 79.98 -12.11 10.32
C ASP A 84 81.10 -11.54 9.44
N ILE A 85 80.74 -10.67 8.50
CA ILE A 85 81.67 -10.11 7.51
C ILE A 85 81.78 -8.61 7.74
N ARG A 86 83.00 -8.14 8.02
CA ARG A 86 83.31 -6.73 8.24
C ARG A 86 84.50 -6.30 7.41
N THR A 87 84.47 -5.06 6.96
CA THR A 87 85.64 -4.44 6.33
C THR A 87 86.58 -3.91 7.40
N ASN A 88 87.82 -3.69 6.98
CA ASN A 88 88.90 -3.24 7.84
C ASN A 88 89.22 -1.75 7.66
N ALA A 89 88.49 -1.05 6.81
CA ALA A 89 88.67 0.36 6.47
C ALA A 89 87.53 1.20 7.06
N VAL A 90 87.85 2.41 7.52
CA VAL A 90 86.93 3.26 8.32
C VAL A 90 85.70 3.72 7.52
N ASP A 91 85.73 3.62 6.19
CA ASP A 91 84.61 3.99 5.32
C ASP A 91 84.31 2.94 4.24
N ASP A 92 84.29 1.66 4.60
CA ASP A 92 84.03 0.58 3.66
C ASP A 92 82.95 -0.38 4.19
N GLY A 93 82.11 -0.92 3.30
CA GLY A 93 80.96 -1.77 3.67
C GLY A 93 81.21 -3.23 3.37
N GLY A 94 80.79 -4.14 4.26
CA GLY A 94 80.93 -5.57 4.05
C GLY A 94 80.12 -6.01 2.83
N GLU A 95 80.73 -6.82 1.97
CA GLU A 95 80.11 -7.34 0.76
C GLU A 95 80.14 -8.87 0.76
N ILE A 96 78.98 -9.50 0.58
CA ILE A 96 78.88 -10.89 0.13
C ILE A 96 78.60 -10.84 -1.35
N HIS A 97 79.49 -11.41 -2.17
CA HIS A 97 79.34 -11.46 -3.62
C HIS A 97 79.28 -12.94 -4.05
N LEU A 98 78.17 -13.33 -4.66
CA LEU A 98 77.99 -14.62 -5.32
C LEU A 98 77.85 -14.35 -6.81
N SER A 99 78.73 -14.88 -7.66
CA SER A 99 78.69 -14.66 -9.10
C SER A 99 78.85 -15.96 -9.89
N ASN A 100 78.37 -15.99 -11.13
CA ASN A 100 78.77 -17.00 -12.11
C ASN A 100 80.21 -16.76 -12.60
N ALA A 101 80.75 -17.71 -13.38
CA ALA A 101 82.17 -17.78 -13.70
C ALA A 101 82.70 -16.56 -14.50
N ASP A 102 81.87 -15.94 -15.32
CA ASP A 102 82.16 -14.74 -16.12
C ASP A 102 81.64 -13.45 -15.46
N ALA A 103 81.11 -13.54 -14.23
CA ALA A 103 80.55 -12.45 -13.43
C ALA A 103 79.35 -11.70 -14.08
N SER A 104 78.74 -12.26 -15.12
CA SER A 104 77.58 -11.68 -15.80
C SER A 104 76.31 -11.74 -14.95
N TYR A 105 76.18 -12.73 -14.06
CA TYR A 105 75.10 -12.83 -13.08
C TYR A 105 75.68 -12.86 -11.67
N PHE A 106 75.19 -11.97 -10.82
CA PHE A 106 75.61 -11.94 -9.42
C PHE A 106 74.46 -11.62 -8.47
N LEU A 107 74.61 -12.03 -7.22
CA LEU A 107 73.88 -11.53 -6.06
C LEU A 107 74.90 -10.94 -5.07
N ARG A 108 74.68 -9.69 -4.69
CA ARG A 108 75.50 -8.93 -3.77
C ARG A 108 74.69 -8.42 -2.58
N LEU A 109 75.15 -8.72 -1.37
CA LEU A 109 74.65 -8.11 -0.15
C LEU A 109 75.69 -7.11 0.32
N PHE A 110 75.34 -5.83 0.34
CA PHE A 110 76.20 -4.75 0.81
C PHE A 110 75.66 -4.22 2.13
N SER A 111 76.50 -4.15 3.16
CA SER A 111 76.07 -3.70 4.50
C SER A 111 75.82 -2.19 4.59
N GLY A 112 76.15 -1.42 3.56
CA GLY A 112 76.35 0.02 3.70
C GLY A 112 77.72 0.34 4.31
N LYS A 113 78.13 1.61 4.22
CA LYS A 113 79.37 2.14 4.82
C LYS A 113 79.09 3.43 5.60
N PRO A 114 79.94 3.90 6.51
CA PRO A 114 79.69 5.12 7.29
C PRO A 114 79.29 6.37 6.48
N SER A 115 79.89 6.60 5.29
CA SER A 115 79.49 7.70 4.38
C SER A 115 78.26 7.41 3.53
N ASN A 116 77.82 6.15 3.44
CA ASN A 116 76.59 5.71 2.77
C ASN A 116 75.97 4.55 3.56
N PRO A 117 75.26 4.83 4.67
CA PRO A 117 74.86 3.83 5.66
C PRO A 117 73.65 3.00 5.20
N ARG A 118 73.43 2.86 3.90
CA ARG A 118 72.28 2.15 3.32
C ARG A 118 72.70 0.74 2.96
N PRO A 119 72.27 -0.29 3.72
CA PRO A 119 72.42 -1.66 3.28
C PRO A 119 71.60 -1.88 2.01
N SER A 120 72.13 -2.66 1.09
CA SER A 120 71.48 -2.93 -0.18
C SER A 120 71.74 -4.36 -0.64
N ILE A 121 70.77 -4.89 -1.38
CA ILE A 121 70.88 -6.16 -2.07
C ILE A 121 70.89 -5.81 -3.56
N PHE A 122 71.95 -6.18 -4.28
CA PHE A 122 72.10 -5.95 -5.72
C PHE A 122 72.15 -7.28 -6.46
N TRP A 123 71.54 -7.36 -7.62
CA TRP A 123 71.68 -8.51 -8.52
C TRP A 123 71.63 -8.09 -9.99
N ASN A 124 72.12 -8.92 -10.90
CA ASN A 124 72.01 -8.74 -12.35
C ASN A 124 71.36 -9.98 -12.98
N PHE A 125 70.21 -9.82 -13.64
CA PHE A 125 69.49 -10.87 -14.38
C PHE A 125 68.79 -10.26 -15.62
N GLU A 126 68.59 -11.06 -16.68
CA GLU A 126 67.84 -10.67 -17.89
C GLU A 126 66.31 -10.88 -17.77
N SER A 127 65.77 -11.29 -16.60
CA SER A 127 64.31 -11.32 -16.35
C SER A 127 63.94 -11.30 -14.85
N ASP A 128 62.73 -10.82 -14.57
CA ASP A 128 62.32 -10.13 -13.33
C ASP A 128 62.18 -11.01 -12.07
N PHE A 129 63.11 -10.78 -11.13
CA PHE A 129 62.83 -10.79 -9.70
C PHE A 129 63.46 -9.52 -9.10
N GLU A 130 62.74 -8.39 -9.13
CA GLU A 130 63.18 -7.10 -8.58
C GLU A 130 62.53 -6.82 -7.21
N LEU A 131 63.29 -6.91 -6.10
CA LEU A 131 62.82 -6.41 -4.79
C LEU A 131 63.18 -4.93 -4.56
N ALA A 132 64.25 -4.41 -5.17
CA ALA A 132 64.61 -2.98 -5.19
C ALA A 132 65.78 -2.69 -6.15
N ARG A 133 65.57 -1.88 -7.20
CA ARG A 133 66.67 -1.25 -7.94
C ARG A 133 67.13 0.00 -7.18
N PHE A 134 68.28 -0.07 -6.52
CA PHE A 134 69.02 1.10 -6.02
C PHE A 134 70.11 1.46 -7.03
N ASP A 135 69.74 2.04 -8.17
CA ASP A 135 70.75 2.45 -9.16
C ASP A 135 71.49 3.70 -8.68
N GLY A 136 72.82 3.68 -8.76
CA GLY A 136 73.77 4.59 -8.08
C GLY A 136 73.91 5.97 -8.72
N ASN A 137 72.86 6.52 -9.32
CA ASN A 137 72.91 7.86 -9.90
C ASN A 137 72.18 8.86 -8.99
N VAL A 138 72.89 9.89 -8.53
CA VAL A 138 72.51 10.86 -7.47
C VAL A 138 71.21 11.64 -7.71
N ASN A 139 70.52 11.42 -8.82
CA ASN A 139 69.25 12.05 -9.19
C ASN A 139 68.04 11.09 -9.31
N TYR A 140 68.20 9.79 -9.07
CA TYR A 140 67.09 8.82 -9.15
C TYR A 140 66.64 8.33 -7.76
N GLN A 141 65.37 8.56 -7.43
CA GLN A 141 64.74 8.04 -6.20
C GLN A 141 64.55 6.51 -6.29
N PRO A 142 64.57 5.76 -5.18
CA PRO A 142 64.42 4.29 -5.20
C PRO A 142 63.00 3.90 -5.62
N PHE A 143 62.79 2.94 -6.54
CA PHE A 143 61.45 2.54 -6.98
C PHE A 143 60.61 1.87 -5.88
N LEU A 144 61.25 1.19 -4.92
CA LEU A 144 60.60 0.63 -3.73
C LEU A 144 61.35 1.04 -2.46
N ARG A 145 60.64 1.59 -1.47
CA ARG A 145 61.17 1.92 -0.14
C ARG A 145 60.31 1.25 0.94
N LEU A 146 60.93 0.51 1.85
CA LEU A 146 60.30 0.07 3.09
C LEU A 146 60.54 1.14 4.16
N ASP A 147 59.48 1.81 4.62
CA ASP A 147 59.53 2.85 5.65
C ASP A 147 58.74 2.39 6.88
N GLY A 148 59.45 1.72 7.81
CA GLY A 148 58.82 1.06 8.95
C GLY A 148 57.81 -0.01 8.51
N LYS A 149 56.51 0.23 8.76
CA LYS A 149 55.41 -0.67 8.38
C LYS A 149 54.87 -0.44 6.96
N ARG A 150 55.47 0.47 6.16
CA ARG A 150 54.93 0.90 4.86
C ARG A 150 55.81 0.43 3.70
N ILE A 151 55.19 -0.05 2.64
CA ILE A 151 55.82 -0.28 1.34
C ILE A 151 55.51 0.95 0.46
N HIS A 152 56.52 1.69 0.06
CA HIS A 152 56.43 2.86 -0.81
C HIS A 152 56.89 2.49 -2.21
N VAL A 153 55.98 2.51 -3.18
CA VAL A 153 56.34 2.47 -4.60
C VAL A 153 56.56 3.93 -5.05
N LEU A 154 57.78 4.30 -5.44
CA LEU A 154 58.14 5.67 -5.83
C LEU A 154 58.45 5.73 -7.33
N ASN A 155 58.45 6.95 -7.90
CA ASN A 155 58.67 7.21 -9.33
C ASN A 155 57.69 6.54 -10.31
N ASN A 156 56.51 6.14 -9.86
CA ASN A 156 55.49 5.52 -10.72
C ASN A 156 54.33 6.48 -11.06
N ASN A 157 54.57 7.80 -11.09
CA ASN A 157 53.53 8.82 -11.32
C ASN A 157 52.23 8.66 -10.49
N GLY A 158 52.36 8.11 -9.28
CA GLY A 158 51.24 7.84 -8.38
C GLY A 158 50.44 6.57 -8.68
N SER A 159 50.89 5.71 -9.60
CA SER A 159 50.26 4.43 -9.91
C SER A 159 50.78 3.28 -9.02
N VAL A 160 49.98 2.23 -8.87
CA VAL A 160 50.32 0.99 -8.14
C VAL A 160 49.79 -0.20 -8.95
N PHE A 161 50.68 -1.13 -9.29
CA PHE A 161 50.37 -2.35 -10.05
C PHE A 161 50.82 -3.57 -9.26
N LEU A 162 49.92 -4.52 -9.01
CA LEU A 162 50.24 -5.74 -8.27
C LEU A 162 49.63 -6.97 -8.93
N GLY A 163 50.49 -7.85 -9.44
CA GLY A 163 50.13 -9.10 -10.12
C GLY A 163 50.80 -9.19 -11.50
N GLU A 164 50.97 -10.41 -11.99
CA GLU A 164 51.58 -10.68 -13.30
C GLU A 164 50.89 -9.87 -14.41
N ASN A 165 51.67 -9.17 -15.26
CA ASN A 165 51.18 -8.36 -16.39
C ASN A 165 50.16 -7.25 -16.04
N THR A 166 50.05 -6.87 -14.77
CA THR A 166 49.16 -5.80 -14.32
C THR A 166 49.66 -4.45 -14.82
N GLY A 167 48.84 -3.70 -15.54
CA GLY A 167 49.24 -2.41 -16.11
C GLY A 167 50.41 -2.46 -17.09
N LEU A 168 50.69 -3.62 -17.72
CA LEU A 168 51.88 -3.85 -18.55
C LEU A 168 52.10 -2.79 -19.65
N SER A 169 51.03 -2.31 -20.27
CA SER A 169 51.09 -1.30 -21.33
C SER A 169 50.90 0.13 -20.82
N ASP A 170 50.72 0.33 -19.51
CA ASP A 170 50.32 1.61 -18.92
C ASP A 170 51.43 2.65 -19.04
N ASN A 171 51.11 3.74 -19.72
CA ASN A 171 51.90 4.98 -19.73
C ASN A 171 51.07 6.15 -19.13
N GLY A 172 49.99 5.82 -18.41
CA GLY A 172 49.18 6.74 -17.63
C GLY A 172 49.72 6.99 -16.22
N SER A 173 48.95 7.76 -15.44
CA SER A 173 49.31 8.18 -14.08
C SER A 173 48.12 7.99 -13.13
N PHE A 174 48.42 7.84 -11.84
CA PHE A 174 47.42 7.71 -10.78
C PHE A 174 46.47 6.50 -10.92
N ASN A 175 46.95 5.39 -11.49
CA ASN A 175 46.19 4.15 -11.63
C ASN A 175 46.49 3.18 -10.49
N THR A 176 45.47 2.58 -9.90
CA THR A 176 45.64 1.45 -8.95
C THR A 176 45.06 0.20 -9.61
N ALA A 177 45.90 -0.80 -9.91
CA ALA A 177 45.43 -2.09 -10.41
C ALA A 177 46.03 -3.27 -9.64
N ILE A 178 45.18 -4.22 -9.25
CA ILE A 178 45.56 -5.39 -8.47
C ILE A 178 44.89 -6.64 -9.06
N GLY A 179 45.67 -7.64 -9.41
CA GLY A 179 45.22 -8.91 -9.99
C GLY A 179 45.89 -9.18 -11.34
N SER A 180 46.26 -10.44 -11.59
CA SER A 180 46.96 -10.82 -12.83
C SER A 180 46.18 -10.39 -14.08
N PHE A 181 46.89 -9.78 -15.03
CA PHE A 181 46.38 -9.14 -16.25
C PHE A 181 45.40 -7.97 -16.05
N SER A 182 45.21 -7.46 -14.83
CA SER A 182 44.34 -6.30 -14.61
C SER A 182 44.89 -5.04 -15.27
N LEU A 183 44.04 -4.28 -15.94
CA LEU A 183 44.41 -3.05 -16.65
C LEU A 183 45.58 -3.22 -17.66
N GLN A 184 45.86 -4.44 -18.13
CA GLN A 184 47.07 -4.78 -18.91
C GLN A 184 47.26 -3.90 -20.16
N ASN A 185 46.17 -3.57 -20.84
CA ASN A 185 46.16 -2.88 -22.13
C ASN A 185 45.86 -1.38 -22.01
N ASN A 186 45.90 -0.81 -20.80
CA ASN A 186 45.80 0.64 -20.64
C ASN A 186 47.03 1.30 -21.25
N VAL A 187 46.86 2.40 -21.99
CA VAL A 187 48.00 3.10 -22.61
C VAL A 187 48.17 4.48 -21.99
N SER A 188 47.11 5.28 -21.91
CA SER A 188 47.20 6.65 -21.35
C SER A 188 46.06 7.00 -20.41
N GLY A 189 45.19 6.03 -20.10
CA GLY A 189 44.13 6.22 -19.13
C GLY A 189 44.69 6.53 -17.74
N ILE A 190 44.05 7.45 -17.02
CA ILE A 190 44.49 7.91 -15.70
C ILE A 190 43.39 7.72 -14.67
N ARG A 191 43.75 7.69 -13.38
CA ARG A 191 42.79 7.66 -12.25
C ARG A 191 41.86 6.43 -12.26
N ASN A 192 42.35 5.30 -12.74
CA ASN A 192 41.59 4.05 -12.70
C ASN A 192 41.84 3.29 -11.40
N THR A 193 40.80 2.64 -10.86
CA THR A 193 40.89 1.68 -9.74
C THR A 193 40.38 0.33 -10.23
N VAL A 194 41.26 -0.66 -10.33
CA VAL A 194 40.97 -1.97 -10.92
C VAL A 194 41.39 -3.07 -9.95
N LEU A 195 40.48 -3.97 -9.62
CA LEU A 195 40.73 -5.08 -8.69
C LEU A 195 40.13 -6.37 -9.25
N GLY A 196 40.94 -7.35 -9.62
CA GLY A 196 40.50 -8.67 -10.08
C GLY A 196 41.28 -9.20 -11.29
N TYR A 197 41.33 -10.53 -11.44
CA TYR A 197 41.96 -11.17 -12.59
C TYR A 197 41.31 -10.71 -13.90
N ARG A 198 42.14 -10.19 -14.84
CA ARG A 198 41.71 -9.65 -16.14
C ARG A 198 40.62 -8.55 -16.08
N ALA A 199 40.43 -7.91 -14.94
CA ALA A 199 39.52 -6.75 -14.86
C ALA A 199 40.06 -5.60 -15.73
N GLY A 200 39.20 -5.02 -16.57
CA GLY A 200 39.60 -3.94 -17.49
C GLY A 200 40.77 -4.28 -18.42
N SER A 201 40.92 -5.54 -18.85
CA SER A 201 42.08 -5.97 -19.67
C SER A 201 41.79 -6.05 -21.17
N GLY A 202 40.65 -5.56 -21.65
CA GLY A 202 40.25 -5.68 -23.06
C GLY A 202 41.13 -4.88 -24.02
N SER A 203 41.04 -5.20 -25.31
CA SER A 203 41.84 -4.54 -26.35
C SER A 203 41.47 -3.07 -26.58
N ASN A 204 40.36 -2.59 -26.01
CA ASN A 204 39.84 -1.22 -26.21
C ASN A 204 40.21 -0.24 -25.08
N VAL A 205 41.07 -0.65 -24.15
CA VAL A 205 41.41 0.08 -22.90
C VAL A 205 42.38 1.27 -23.13
N GLY A 206 42.57 1.71 -24.37
CA GLY A 206 43.61 2.67 -24.82
C GLY A 206 43.70 4.04 -24.12
N SER A 207 43.29 5.12 -24.78
CA SER A 207 43.45 6.50 -24.27
C SER A 207 42.20 7.10 -23.61
N ASN A 208 41.01 6.57 -23.93
CA ASN A 208 39.73 7.02 -23.39
C ASN A 208 39.26 6.17 -22.21
N PHE A 209 40.19 5.75 -21.36
CA PHE A 209 39.94 4.82 -20.26
C PHE A 209 40.40 5.43 -18.92
N SER A 210 39.78 6.53 -18.52
CA SER A 210 40.15 7.25 -17.29
C SER A 210 39.02 7.25 -16.27
N GLY A 211 39.34 7.31 -14.98
CA GLY A 211 38.34 7.45 -13.92
C GLY A 211 37.42 6.24 -13.76
N ASN A 212 37.84 5.05 -14.21
CA ASN A 212 37.03 3.82 -14.10
C ASN A 212 37.29 3.11 -12.76
N VAL A 213 36.25 2.52 -12.18
CA VAL A 213 36.32 1.65 -10.99
C VAL A 213 35.79 0.28 -11.37
N LEU A 214 36.67 -0.73 -11.43
CA LEU A 214 36.36 -2.08 -11.89
C LEU A 214 36.75 -3.09 -10.80
N ILE A 215 35.78 -3.87 -10.30
CA ILE A 215 35.99 -4.77 -9.16
C ILE A 215 35.38 -6.16 -9.45
N GLY A 216 36.24 -7.18 -9.48
CA GLY A 216 35.97 -8.62 -9.54
C GLY A 216 36.54 -9.32 -10.78
N TYR A 217 36.33 -10.64 -10.90
CA TYR A 217 36.88 -11.47 -11.98
C TYR A 217 36.35 -11.00 -13.34
N GLU A 218 37.24 -10.63 -14.27
CA GLU A 218 36.90 -10.10 -15.61
C GLU A 218 35.95 -8.88 -15.61
N ALA A 219 35.82 -8.18 -14.48
CA ALA A 219 34.96 -7.01 -14.37
C ALA A 219 35.36 -5.94 -15.39
N GLY A 220 34.40 -5.54 -16.22
CA GLY A 220 34.64 -4.56 -17.27
C GLY A 220 35.66 -4.98 -18.32
N LEU A 221 35.86 -6.29 -18.56
CA LEU A 221 36.86 -6.80 -19.51
C LEU A 221 36.82 -6.07 -20.86
N ASN A 222 35.63 -5.88 -21.45
CA ASN A 222 35.47 -5.28 -22.78
C ASN A 222 34.84 -3.88 -22.75
N ILE A 223 34.90 -3.17 -21.62
CA ILE A 223 34.29 -1.85 -21.52
C ILE A 223 35.06 -0.82 -22.34
N THR A 224 34.32 0.14 -22.90
CA THR A 224 34.86 1.31 -23.57
C THR A 224 34.41 2.56 -22.82
N GLY A 225 35.28 3.57 -22.78
CA GLY A 225 34.97 4.85 -22.15
C GLY A 225 35.52 5.02 -20.73
N SER A 226 35.28 6.22 -20.22
CA SER A 226 35.78 6.74 -18.94
C SER A 226 34.62 6.92 -17.96
N ASN A 227 34.93 7.13 -16.68
CA ASN A 227 33.94 7.43 -15.63
C ASN A 227 32.89 6.32 -15.44
N ARG A 228 33.29 5.05 -15.48
CA ARG A 228 32.41 3.90 -15.29
C ARG A 228 32.70 3.17 -13.98
N LEU A 229 31.64 2.64 -13.36
CA LEU A 229 31.72 1.70 -12.25
C LEU A 229 31.22 0.33 -12.71
N TYR A 230 32.01 -0.71 -12.50
CA TYR A 230 31.63 -2.11 -12.70
C TYR A 230 32.02 -2.90 -11.44
N ILE A 231 31.03 -3.50 -10.79
CA ILE A 231 31.24 -4.52 -9.75
C ILE A 231 30.56 -5.79 -10.23
N GLU A 232 31.36 -6.80 -10.56
CA GLU A 232 30.93 -8.00 -11.26
C GLU A 232 31.96 -9.12 -11.09
N ASN A 233 31.57 -10.40 -11.22
CA ASN A 233 32.49 -11.53 -11.14
C ASN A 233 32.53 -12.34 -12.45
N SER A 234 32.34 -11.65 -13.57
CA SER A 234 32.35 -12.17 -14.94
C SER A 234 32.61 -11.05 -15.95
N SER A 235 32.73 -11.40 -17.23
CA SER A 235 32.81 -10.46 -18.36
C SER A 235 31.43 -9.98 -18.87
N SER A 236 30.38 -10.06 -18.04
CA SER A 236 29.00 -9.67 -18.39
C SER A 236 28.88 -8.20 -18.82
N ALA A 237 28.08 -7.95 -19.87
CA ALA A 237 27.72 -6.60 -20.31
C ALA A 237 26.72 -5.91 -19.36
N THR A 238 26.06 -6.67 -18.49
CA THR A 238 25.13 -6.19 -17.46
C THR A 238 25.67 -6.58 -16.08
N PRO A 239 26.62 -5.81 -15.52
CA PRO A 239 27.27 -6.17 -14.25
C PRO A 239 26.27 -6.07 -13.09
N LEU A 240 26.51 -6.75 -11.96
CA LEU A 240 25.65 -6.67 -10.77
C LEU A 240 25.39 -5.21 -10.36
N ILE A 241 26.46 -4.40 -10.35
CA ILE A 241 26.39 -2.95 -10.19
C ILE A 241 27.12 -2.28 -11.35
N TYR A 242 26.38 -1.44 -12.06
CA TYR A 242 26.88 -0.52 -13.07
C TYR A 242 26.76 0.92 -12.57
N GLY A 243 27.67 1.80 -12.96
CA GLY A 243 27.50 3.23 -12.74
C GLY A 243 28.23 4.10 -13.74
N GLU A 244 27.79 5.35 -13.82
CA GLU A 244 28.36 6.41 -14.64
C GLU A 244 28.60 7.62 -13.74
N PHE A 245 29.86 7.91 -13.43
CA PHE A 245 30.22 9.00 -12.52
C PHE A 245 29.97 10.38 -13.15
N ASP A 246 30.08 10.49 -14.46
CA ASP A 246 29.79 11.69 -15.25
C ASP A 246 28.30 12.04 -15.32
N ASN A 247 27.42 11.04 -15.22
CA ASN A 247 25.96 11.21 -15.24
C ASN A 247 25.30 11.06 -13.86
N ASN A 248 26.07 10.86 -12.79
CA ASN A 248 25.59 10.54 -11.44
C ASN A 248 24.59 9.36 -11.43
N LEU A 249 24.86 8.34 -12.24
CA LEU A 249 23.97 7.19 -12.41
C LEU A 249 24.53 5.96 -11.71
N VAL A 250 23.67 5.27 -10.97
CA VAL A 250 23.92 3.91 -10.48
C VAL A 250 22.77 3.03 -10.97
N ARG A 251 23.10 1.88 -11.54
CA ARG A 251 22.17 0.83 -11.94
C ARG A 251 22.54 -0.45 -11.22
N ILE A 252 21.58 -1.00 -10.48
CA ILE A 252 21.69 -2.31 -9.85
C ILE A 252 20.90 -3.29 -10.72
N ASN A 253 21.59 -4.19 -11.41
CA ASN A 253 20.96 -5.15 -12.32
C ASN A 253 20.38 -6.38 -11.58
N GLY A 254 20.76 -6.58 -10.31
CA GLY A 254 20.23 -7.62 -9.44
C GLY A 254 18.97 -7.21 -8.66
N ARG A 255 18.37 -8.17 -7.95
CA ARG A 255 17.29 -7.93 -6.98
C ARG A 255 17.83 -7.15 -5.78
N GLN A 256 17.09 -6.13 -5.35
CA GLN A 256 17.41 -5.33 -4.17
C GLN A 256 16.54 -5.79 -2.98
N GLU A 257 17.19 -6.07 -1.84
CA GLU A 257 16.51 -6.33 -0.56
C GLU A 257 16.98 -5.29 0.46
N ILE A 258 16.03 -4.58 1.09
CA ILE A 258 16.31 -3.49 2.03
C ILE A 258 15.69 -3.88 3.37
N THR A 259 16.53 -4.08 4.39
CA THR A 259 16.10 -4.50 5.73
C THR A 259 15.64 -3.36 6.62
N GLY A 260 15.95 -2.11 6.24
CA GLY A 260 15.53 -0.89 6.92
C GLY A 260 14.61 -0.02 6.06
N SER A 261 14.59 1.29 6.34
CA SER A 261 13.80 2.25 5.56
C SER A 261 14.53 2.68 4.28
N LEU A 262 13.81 2.69 3.15
CA LEU A 262 14.23 3.37 1.92
C LEU A 262 13.59 4.75 1.87
N GLU A 263 14.40 5.80 2.02
CA GLU A 263 13.97 7.18 1.89
C GLU A 263 14.10 7.64 0.43
N LEU A 264 12.97 7.93 -0.21
CA LEU A 264 12.93 8.44 -1.59
C LEU A 264 12.64 9.94 -1.59
N ASN A 265 13.21 10.66 -2.56
CA ASN A 265 13.02 12.11 -2.73
C ASN A 265 13.45 12.98 -1.54
N ARG A 266 14.46 12.56 -0.75
CA ARG A 266 14.97 13.37 0.35
C ARG A 266 15.48 14.72 -0.14
N GLY A 267 14.89 15.81 0.36
CA GLY A 267 15.21 17.18 -0.04
C GLY A 267 14.45 17.68 -1.28
N ILE A 268 13.57 16.87 -1.87
CA ILE A 268 12.70 17.26 -2.98
C ILE A 268 11.30 17.55 -2.42
N LEU A 269 10.86 18.81 -2.49
CA LEU A 269 9.56 19.25 -1.95
C LEU A 269 8.37 18.72 -2.74
N SER A 270 8.54 18.53 -4.05
CA SER A 270 7.49 18.03 -4.95
C SER A 270 8.10 17.38 -6.18
N GLY A 271 7.72 16.13 -6.46
CA GLY A 271 8.28 15.39 -7.59
C GLY A 271 7.99 13.89 -7.57
N VAL A 272 8.29 13.26 -8.70
CA VAL A 272 8.17 11.80 -8.90
C VAL A 272 9.24 11.11 -8.04
N ALA A 273 8.82 10.14 -7.23
CA ALA A 273 9.69 9.33 -6.38
C ALA A 273 10.09 8.01 -7.07
N ILE A 274 9.20 7.41 -7.86
CA ILE A 274 9.45 6.17 -8.61
C ILE A 274 8.86 6.28 -10.01
N ASN A 275 9.68 5.94 -11.01
CA ASN A 275 9.27 5.76 -12.40
C ASN A 275 9.31 4.28 -12.80
N VAL A 276 8.35 3.85 -13.62
CA VAL A 276 8.33 2.54 -14.29
C VAL A 276 8.34 2.79 -15.79
N ASN A 277 9.43 2.43 -16.47
CA ASN A 277 9.62 2.67 -17.92
C ASN A 277 9.35 4.13 -18.33
N GLY A 278 9.73 5.09 -17.47
CA GLY A 278 9.53 6.52 -17.69
C GLY A 278 8.15 7.05 -17.32
N GLN A 279 7.23 6.21 -16.82
CA GLN A 279 5.91 6.63 -16.34
C GLN A 279 5.91 6.78 -14.82
N GLU A 280 5.19 7.79 -14.32
CA GLU A 280 5.02 8.04 -12.88
C GLU A 280 4.30 6.85 -12.22
N ALA A 281 4.99 6.19 -11.30
CA ALA A 281 4.42 5.15 -10.45
C ALA A 281 4.10 5.68 -9.04
N LEU A 282 4.98 6.53 -8.49
CA LEU A 282 4.82 7.18 -7.18
C LEU A 282 5.30 8.63 -7.25
N TRP A 283 4.50 9.56 -6.75
CA TRP A 283 4.83 10.99 -6.65
C TRP A 283 4.37 11.56 -5.32
N SER A 284 5.03 12.62 -4.84
CA SER A 284 4.62 13.35 -3.63
C SER A 284 4.93 14.84 -3.73
N ASN A 285 4.18 15.66 -2.98
CA ASN A 285 4.44 17.07 -2.70
C ASN A 285 4.61 17.40 -1.21
N GLY A 286 4.85 16.38 -0.37
CA GLY A 286 4.92 16.53 1.08
C GLY A 286 3.57 16.58 1.81
N ASN A 287 2.46 16.84 1.11
CA ASN A 287 1.12 16.81 1.70
C ASN A 287 0.37 15.50 1.39
N TYR A 288 0.53 14.98 0.17
CA TYR A 288 -0.09 13.72 -0.25
C TYR A 288 0.79 12.95 -1.25
N PHE A 289 0.38 11.72 -1.55
CA PHE A 289 0.99 10.88 -2.57
C PHE A 289 0.02 10.67 -3.74
N SER A 290 0.58 10.59 -4.94
CA SER A 290 -0.09 10.10 -6.15
C SER A 290 0.47 8.74 -6.52
N TYR A 291 -0.41 7.81 -6.91
CA TYR A 291 -0.07 6.45 -7.31
C TYR A 291 -0.56 6.17 -8.73
N GLY A 292 0.37 5.85 -9.64
CA GLY A 292 0.09 5.39 -11.00
C GLY A 292 -0.54 6.40 -11.97
N PHE A 293 -0.40 7.70 -11.72
CA PHE A 293 -0.95 8.77 -12.58
C PHE A 293 -0.44 8.71 -14.03
N GLY A 294 0.81 8.26 -14.24
CA GLY A 294 1.40 8.16 -15.58
C GLY A 294 0.82 7.04 -16.45
N THR A 295 -0.09 6.22 -15.92
CA THR A 295 -0.67 5.07 -16.64
C THR A 295 -2.20 5.12 -16.65
N PRO A 296 -2.87 4.54 -17.65
CA PRO A 296 -4.34 4.56 -17.70
C PRO A 296 -5.04 3.81 -16.56
N TYR A 297 -4.36 2.84 -15.93
CA TYR A 297 -4.98 1.95 -14.94
C TYR A 297 -4.03 1.59 -13.81
N ASN A 298 -4.54 1.62 -12.58
CA ASN A 298 -3.97 0.92 -11.44
C ASN A 298 -4.74 -0.39 -11.21
N TYR A 299 -4.05 -1.52 -11.19
CA TYR A 299 -4.66 -2.83 -10.91
C TYR A 299 -4.08 -3.41 -9.62
N PHE A 300 -4.97 -3.70 -8.66
CA PHE A 300 -4.61 -4.33 -7.39
C PHE A 300 -5.23 -5.72 -7.34
N ALA A 301 -4.40 -6.76 -7.37
CA ALA A 301 -4.86 -8.15 -7.31
C ALA A 301 -5.43 -8.56 -5.93
N LYS A 302 -5.30 -7.70 -4.92
CA LYS A 302 -5.77 -7.90 -3.55
C LYS A 302 -6.40 -6.59 -3.03
N PRO A 303 -7.27 -6.66 -2.00
CA PRO A 303 -7.90 -5.48 -1.42
C PRO A 303 -6.90 -4.41 -0.96
N ILE A 304 -7.24 -3.14 -1.19
CA ILE A 304 -6.47 -2.01 -0.67
C ILE A 304 -7.09 -1.60 0.67
N LYS A 305 -6.26 -1.52 1.71
CA LYS A 305 -6.63 -0.96 3.01
C LYS A 305 -6.08 0.45 3.14
N ILE A 306 -6.94 1.40 3.54
CA ILE A 306 -6.54 2.79 3.84
C ILE A 306 -7.04 3.12 5.25
N GLY A 307 -6.13 3.31 6.20
CA GLY A 307 -6.41 3.66 7.61
C GLY A 307 -5.77 2.70 8.64
N PRO A 308 -5.53 3.15 9.89
CA PRO A 308 -5.05 2.28 10.96
C PRO A 308 -6.21 1.44 11.50
N ILE A 309 -6.07 0.11 11.47
CA ILE A 309 -6.94 -0.77 12.23
C ILE A 309 -6.08 -1.49 13.26
N GLU A 310 -6.17 -1.05 14.51
CA GLU A 310 -5.82 -1.93 15.61
C GLU A 310 -6.94 -2.98 15.74
N GLY A 311 -6.63 -4.24 15.40
CA GLY A 311 -7.42 -5.39 15.84
C GLY A 311 -8.35 -6.09 14.84
N SER A 312 -8.38 -5.77 13.54
CA SER A 312 -9.19 -6.53 12.56
C SER A 312 -8.32 -7.35 11.59
N THR A 313 -8.51 -8.67 11.60
CA THR A 313 -7.66 -9.65 10.91
C THR A 313 -8.07 -9.97 9.47
N VAL A 314 -9.21 -9.49 8.95
CA VAL A 314 -9.60 -9.79 7.56
C VAL A 314 -10.46 -8.67 6.95
N PRO A 315 -10.09 -8.09 5.79
CA PRO A 315 -11.00 -7.21 5.05
C PRO A 315 -12.15 -8.05 4.47
N TYR A 316 -13.39 -7.56 4.61
CA TYR A 316 -14.59 -8.20 4.04
C TYR A 316 -14.94 -7.66 2.64
N ALA A 317 -14.13 -6.74 2.08
CA ALA A 317 -14.36 -6.08 0.79
C ALA A 317 -13.05 -5.65 0.12
N ASP A 318 -13.09 -5.42 -1.20
CA ASP A 318 -11.93 -5.01 -2.01
C ASP A 318 -11.43 -3.58 -1.72
N LEU A 319 -12.34 -2.69 -1.28
CA LEU A 319 -12.01 -1.37 -0.75
C LEU A 319 -12.63 -1.25 0.64
N GLN A 320 -11.79 -1.10 1.66
CA GLN A 320 -12.22 -0.87 3.04
C GLN A 320 -11.67 0.48 3.53
N ILE A 321 -12.57 1.39 3.87
CA ILE A 321 -12.25 2.70 4.46
C ILE A 321 -12.72 2.64 5.91
N VAL A 322 -11.77 2.74 6.84
CA VAL A 322 -12.02 2.64 8.27
C VAL A 322 -11.50 3.88 8.96
N ASP A 323 -12.31 4.42 9.86
CA ASP A 323 -11.92 5.47 10.79
C ASP A 323 -12.22 5.00 12.23
N ASN A 324 -11.37 5.38 13.19
CA ASN A 324 -11.42 4.90 14.57
C ASN A 324 -12.07 5.89 15.56
N ALA A 325 -12.30 7.16 15.18
CA ALA A 325 -12.76 8.21 16.09
C ALA A 325 -13.60 9.34 15.43
N GLY A 326 -13.99 9.17 14.17
CA GLY A 326 -14.59 10.15 13.28
C GLY A 326 -15.34 9.47 12.13
N ASN A 327 -15.49 10.17 11.00
CA ASN A 327 -16.28 9.69 9.87
C ASN A 327 -15.40 9.12 8.77
N ALA A 328 -15.58 7.84 8.44
CA ALA A 328 -15.10 7.26 7.20
C ALA A 328 -16.05 7.65 6.06
N SER A 329 -15.54 8.29 5.00
CA SER A 329 -16.35 8.70 3.85
C SER A 329 -15.66 8.39 2.53
N ILE A 330 -16.45 8.05 1.51
CA ILE A 330 -16.03 8.08 0.10
C ILE A 330 -16.47 9.43 -0.46
N SER A 331 -15.52 10.31 -0.79
CA SER A 331 -15.83 11.52 -1.58
C SER A 331 -15.72 11.21 -3.07
N VAL A 332 -16.77 11.51 -3.83
CA VAL A 332 -16.76 11.46 -5.29
C VAL A 332 -17.04 12.88 -5.78
N GLU A 333 -16.02 13.51 -6.35
CA GLU A 333 -16.06 14.92 -6.76
C GLU A 333 -15.82 15.04 -8.27
N SER A 334 -16.59 15.91 -8.92
CA SER A 334 -16.43 16.27 -10.32
C SER A 334 -16.55 17.78 -10.43
N ILE A 335 -15.53 18.42 -10.99
CA ILE A 335 -15.44 19.89 -11.06
C ILE A 335 -16.32 20.51 -12.16
N SER A 336 -16.69 19.72 -13.17
CA SER A 336 -17.37 20.22 -14.36
C SER A 336 -18.54 19.37 -14.83
N ASN A 337 -18.73 18.17 -14.26
CA ASN A 337 -19.73 17.20 -14.70
C ASN A 337 -20.45 16.57 -13.51
N ASP A 338 -21.29 15.57 -13.77
CA ASP A 338 -21.90 14.75 -12.74
C ASP A 338 -20.81 14.02 -11.92
N ALA A 339 -20.96 13.98 -10.60
CA ALA A 339 -20.19 13.09 -9.74
C ALA A 339 -20.96 11.78 -9.58
N ILE A 340 -20.34 10.64 -9.91
CA ILE A 340 -21.03 9.35 -10.06
C ILE A 340 -20.37 8.29 -9.19
N LEU A 341 -21.13 7.74 -8.24
CA LEU A 341 -20.82 6.46 -7.61
C LEU A 341 -21.53 5.36 -8.40
N GLN A 342 -20.76 4.47 -9.02
CA GLN A 342 -21.27 3.40 -9.86
C GLN A 342 -21.06 2.02 -9.21
N LEU A 343 -22.12 1.22 -9.23
CA LEU A 343 -22.14 -0.18 -8.81
C LEU A 343 -22.49 -1.03 -10.04
N SER A 344 -21.48 -1.64 -10.67
CA SER A 344 -21.64 -2.43 -11.90
C SER A 344 -21.57 -3.93 -11.63
N GLY A 345 -22.29 -4.71 -12.45
CA GLY A 345 -22.15 -6.17 -12.52
C GLY A 345 -20.95 -6.61 -13.38
N ALA A 346 -20.80 -7.91 -13.59
CA ALA A 346 -19.65 -8.52 -14.30
C ALA A 346 -19.50 -8.09 -15.77
N THR A 347 -20.57 -7.59 -16.37
CA THR A 347 -20.62 -7.02 -17.71
C THR A 347 -20.30 -5.54 -17.61
N ASN A 348 -19.07 -5.14 -17.95
CA ASN A 348 -18.54 -3.75 -17.93
C ASN A 348 -19.25 -2.76 -18.89
N SER A 349 -20.52 -2.99 -19.19
CA SER A 349 -21.43 -2.07 -19.86
C SER A 349 -21.80 -0.94 -18.89
N GLN A 350 -21.54 0.32 -19.28
CA GLN A 350 -22.04 1.49 -18.54
C GLN A 350 -23.56 1.47 -18.32
N ASN A 351 -24.27 0.62 -19.06
CA ASN A 351 -25.72 0.53 -19.07
C ASN A 351 -26.27 -0.61 -18.21
N ASP A 352 -25.46 -1.37 -17.48
CA ASP A 352 -25.95 -2.51 -16.65
C ASP A 352 -25.83 -2.25 -15.13
N GLY A 353 -25.15 -1.17 -14.75
CA GLY A 353 -24.92 -0.80 -13.35
C GLY A 353 -26.03 0.05 -12.73
N TRP A 354 -26.11 0.02 -11.40
CA TRP A 354 -26.78 1.06 -10.62
C TRP A 354 -25.83 2.23 -10.42
N THR A 355 -26.35 3.45 -10.56
CA THR A 355 -25.56 4.65 -10.28
C THR A 355 -26.31 5.55 -9.31
N ILE A 356 -25.56 6.12 -8.37
CA ILE A 356 -25.98 7.27 -7.57
C ILE A 356 -25.17 8.44 -8.10
N ARG A 357 -25.85 9.43 -8.68
CA ARG A 357 -25.15 10.58 -9.24
C ARG A 357 -25.64 11.89 -8.67
N ARG A 358 -24.69 12.75 -8.33
CA ARG A 358 -24.93 14.16 -8.06
C ARG A 358 -24.74 14.90 -9.38
N ARG A 359 -25.83 15.43 -9.92
CA ARG A 359 -25.84 16.10 -11.22
C ARG A 359 -25.26 17.51 -11.14
N SER A 360 -24.68 17.98 -12.24
CA SER A 360 -24.19 19.37 -12.30
C SER A 360 -25.28 20.42 -12.03
N ASP A 361 -26.55 20.07 -12.23
CA ASP A 361 -27.71 20.96 -12.05
C ASP A 361 -28.22 21.10 -10.61
N GLY A 362 -27.70 20.33 -9.65
CA GLY A 362 -28.25 20.38 -8.28
C GLY A 362 -28.95 19.12 -7.79
N ASP A 363 -29.33 18.24 -8.72
CA ASP A 363 -30.16 17.07 -8.38
C ASP A 363 -29.31 15.87 -7.92
N LEU A 364 -29.91 15.01 -7.10
CA LEU A 364 -29.41 13.69 -6.73
C LEU A 364 -30.30 12.62 -7.37
N GLU A 365 -29.70 11.66 -8.05
CA GLU A 365 -30.44 10.70 -8.86
C GLU A 365 -29.93 9.27 -8.71
N TRP A 366 -30.86 8.33 -8.56
CA TRP A 366 -30.62 6.89 -8.62
C TRP A 366 -31.06 6.38 -9.98
N ARG A 367 -30.13 5.77 -10.73
CA ARG A 367 -30.39 5.28 -12.09
C ARG A 367 -30.04 3.82 -12.22
N HIS A 368 -30.74 3.18 -13.15
CA HIS A 368 -30.42 1.86 -13.68
C HIS A 368 -30.71 1.86 -15.18
N ASN A 369 -29.81 1.29 -15.99
CA ASN A 369 -29.89 1.27 -17.45
C ASN A 369 -30.07 2.67 -18.06
N ASN A 370 -29.33 3.65 -17.54
CA ASN A 370 -29.46 5.07 -17.90
C ASN A 370 -30.83 5.71 -17.68
N ILE A 371 -31.74 5.07 -16.95
CA ILE A 371 -33.06 5.60 -16.66
C ILE A 371 -33.13 6.02 -15.18
N SER A 372 -33.63 7.23 -14.93
CA SER A 372 -33.97 7.71 -13.60
C SER A 372 -35.02 6.81 -12.96
N LYS A 373 -34.72 6.23 -11.80
CA LYS A 373 -35.69 5.45 -11.02
C LYS A 373 -36.21 6.27 -9.84
N MET A 374 -35.33 7.06 -9.24
CA MET A 374 -35.63 7.97 -8.15
C MET A 374 -34.78 9.23 -8.33
N LYS A 375 -35.38 10.38 -8.06
CA LYS A 375 -34.72 11.68 -8.20
C LYS A 375 -35.11 12.60 -7.05
N LEU A 376 -34.12 13.11 -6.33
CA LEU A 376 -34.29 14.22 -5.40
C LEU A 376 -33.79 15.49 -6.08
N THR A 377 -34.69 16.41 -6.38
CA THR A 377 -34.30 17.67 -7.01
C THR A 377 -33.60 18.60 -6.03
N SER A 378 -32.83 19.54 -6.55
CA SER A 378 -32.24 20.66 -5.79
C SER A 378 -33.24 21.50 -5.02
N PHE A 379 -34.52 21.45 -5.40
CA PHE A 379 -35.64 22.10 -4.70
C PHE A 379 -36.24 21.23 -3.57
N GLY A 380 -35.66 20.06 -3.28
CA GLY A 380 -36.11 19.16 -2.21
C GLY A 380 -37.32 18.30 -2.57
N ARG A 381 -37.60 18.09 -3.87
CA ARG A 381 -38.71 17.24 -4.34
C ARG A 381 -38.24 15.85 -4.70
N LEU A 382 -38.84 14.83 -4.10
CA LEU A 382 -38.57 13.43 -4.36
C LEU A 382 -39.55 12.86 -5.40
N GLY A 383 -39.03 12.51 -6.58
CA GLY A 383 -39.73 11.76 -7.61
C GLY A 383 -39.35 10.29 -7.58
N ILE A 384 -40.32 9.38 -7.62
CA ILE A 384 -40.13 7.95 -7.84
C ILE A 384 -40.85 7.58 -9.14
N GLY A 385 -40.12 7.06 -10.12
CA GLY A 385 -40.66 6.79 -11.46
C GLY A 385 -40.93 8.03 -12.32
N THR A 386 -40.61 9.24 -11.83
CA THR A 386 -40.73 10.52 -12.55
C THR A 386 -39.44 11.33 -12.44
N THR A 387 -39.07 12.03 -13.51
CA THR A 387 -37.87 12.90 -13.55
C THR A 387 -38.16 14.36 -13.22
N SER A 388 -39.43 14.72 -13.12
CA SER A 388 -39.88 16.11 -12.99
C SER A 388 -40.97 16.24 -11.92
N PRO A 389 -40.69 15.88 -10.64
CA PRO A 389 -41.68 15.95 -9.58
C PRO A 389 -42.18 17.39 -9.37
N SER A 390 -43.49 17.54 -9.40
CA SER A 390 -44.22 18.79 -9.17
C SER A 390 -44.54 19.02 -7.69
N HIS A 391 -44.50 17.97 -6.87
CA HIS A 391 -44.78 17.97 -5.43
C HIS A 391 -43.58 17.46 -4.63
N ILE A 392 -43.61 17.61 -3.29
CA ILE A 392 -42.53 17.16 -2.40
C ILE A 392 -42.26 15.66 -2.54
N LEU A 393 -43.32 14.86 -2.66
CA LEU A 393 -43.24 13.45 -3.04
C LEU A 393 -44.18 13.22 -4.22
N GLU A 394 -43.65 12.74 -5.34
CA GLU A 394 -44.44 12.33 -6.49
C GLU A 394 -44.02 10.91 -6.90
N VAL A 395 -44.99 9.99 -6.90
CA VAL A 395 -44.79 8.62 -7.35
C VAL A 395 -45.57 8.42 -8.64
N ALA A 396 -44.87 8.22 -9.75
CA ALA A 396 -45.50 7.88 -11.01
C ALA A 396 -45.73 6.37 -11.08
N GLY A 397 -47.00 5.96 -10.93
CA GLY A 397 -47.43 4.56 -10.96
C GLY A 397 -48.24 4.16 -9.72
N ASN A 398 -48.51 2.87 -9.59
CA ASN A 398 -49.27 2.33 -8.47
C ASN A 398 -48.37 2.17 -7.23
N THR A 399 -48.80 2.72 -6.10
CA THR A 399 -48.12 2.53 -4.82
C THR A 399 -48.89 1.51 -3.98
N ARG A 400 -48.18 0.53 -3.40
CA ARG A 400 -48.75 -0.41 -2.43
C ARG A 400 -48.11 -0.15 -1.06
N PHE A 401 -48.93 0.22 -0.09
CA PHE A 401 -48.52 0.26 1.31
C PHE A 401 -48.85 -1.09 1.95
N TYR A 402 -47.87 -1.71 2.63
CA TYR A 402 -48.02 -2.99 3.31
C TYR A 402 -47.36 -2.92 4.67
N GLN A 403 -48.08 -3.32 5.71
CA GLN A 403 -47.58 -3.41 7.07
C GLN A 403 -47.46 -4.89 7.45
N SER A 404 -46.28 -5.32 7.88
CA SER A 404 -46.06 -6.63 8.52
C SER A 404 -46.32 -6.45 10.01
N ILE A 405 -47.32 -7.14 10.56
CA ILE A 405 -47.81 -6.90 11.93
C ILE A 405 -46.97 -7.69 12.94
N ASN A 406 -46.21 -6.97 13.78
CA ASN A 406 -45.66 -7.44 15.07
C ASN A 406 -45.98 -6.42 16.20
N SER A 407 -47.02 -5.60 16.05
CA SER A 407 -47.41 -4.60 17.06
C SER A 407 -48.57 -5.10 17.92
N ALA A 408 -48.42 -4.98 19.24
CA ALA A 408 -49.41 -5.37 20.25
C ALA A 408 -50.50 -4.29 20.49
N SER A 409 -50.37 -3.11 19.88
CA SER A 409 -51.29 -1.99 20.04
C SER A 409 -52.33 -1.97 18.91
N PRO A 410 -53.64 -2.06 19.23
CA PRO A 410 -54.72 -1.93 18.24
C PRO A 410 -54.71 -0.59 17.48
N ASN A 411 -54.08 0.44 18.05
CA ASN A 411 -54.08 1.80 17.51
C ASN A 411 -53.04 2.03 16.40
N ASP A 412 -52.12 1.08 16.16
CA ASP A 412 -51.04 1.19 15.16
C ASP A 412 -51.30 0.37 13.88
N LEU A 413 -52.56 -0.04 13.63
CA LEU A 413 -52.93 -1.02 12.60
C LEU A 413 -53.36 -0.41 11.26
N PHE A 414 -52.88 0.78 10.91
CA PHE A 414 -53.19 1.42 9.63
C PHE A 414 -52.04 1.22 8.63
N VAL A 415 -52.36 0.68 7.46
CA VAL A 415 -51.39 0.51 6.36
C VAL A 415 -50.89 1.84 5.79
N GLY A 416 -51.61 2.93 6.03
CA GLY A 416 -51.22 4.29 5.70
C GLY A 416 -52.17 5.30 6.35
N THR A 417 -51.62 6.36 6.91
CA THR A 417 -52.36 7.40 7.64
C THR A 417 -52.13 8.75 6.97
N ILE A 418 -53.20 9.52 6.77
CA ILE A 418 -53.14 10.89 6.25
C ILE A 418 -53.72 11.81 7.32
N GLU A 419 -52.84 12.53 8.00
CA GLU A 419 -53.20 13.41 9.11
C GLU A 419 -52.92 14.87 8.76
N ASN A 420 -53.87 15.74 9.11
CA ASN A 420 -53.64 17.17 9.20
C ASN A 420 -53.89 17.60 10.65
N THR A 421 -52.82 17.66 11.44
CA THR A 421 -52.86 17.98 12.88
C THR A 421 -52.78 19.48 13.16
N SER A 422 -52.78 20.33 12.12
CA SER A 422 -52.81 21.79 12.29
C SER A 422 -54.08 22.19 13.05
N ASN A 423 -53.91 22.88 14.18
CA ASN A 423 -54.98 23.41 15.01
C ASN A 423 -55.18 24.93 14.78
N ASN A 424 -54.76 25.43 13.62
CA ASN A 424 -54.87 26.85 13.29
C ASN A 424 -56.29 27.20 12.87
N ASN A 425 -56.98 28.01 13.68
CA ASN A 425 -58.35 28.46 13.42
C ASN A 425 -58.47 29.47 12.25
N ASN A 426 -57.35 29.99 11.73
CA ASN A 426 -57.34 30.97 10.64
C ASN A 426 -57.27 30.33 9.23
N PHE A 427 -57.00 29.03 9.12
CA PHE A 427 -56.89 28.32 7.83
C PHE A 427 -57.71 27.03 7.82
N ARG A 428 -58.05 26.56 6.61
CA ARG A 428 -58.72 25.26 6.45
C ARG A 428 -57.71 24.13 6.63
N ASN A 429 -57.91 23.28 7.64
CA ASN A 429 -57.11 22.09 7.89
C ASN A 429 -57.67 20.90 7.07
N ASN A 430 -57.47 20.92 5.75
CA ASN A 430 -57.98 19.87 4.86
C ASN A 430 -57.20 18.56 5.06
N GLY A 431 -57.89 17.41 5.12
CA GLY A 431 -57.27 16.08 5.23
C GLY A 431 -56.85 15.50 3.88
N LEU A 432 -57.74 14.74 3.25
CA LEU A 432 -57.49 14.07 1.97
C LEU A 432 -58.29 14.74 0.84
N GLN A 433 -57.60 15.21 -0.20
CA GLN A 433 -58.21 15.60 -1.47
C GLN A 433 -58.07 14.45 -2.49
N ILE A 434 -59.21 13.98 -3.03
CA ILE A 434 -59.23 12.99 -4.10
C ILE A 434 -59.63 13.71 -5.39
N ILE A 435 -58.70 13.79 -6.34
CA ILE A 435 -58.94 14.32 -7.69
C ILE A 435 -58.92 13.14 -8.65
N ALA A 436 -60.11 12.65 -9.01
CA ALA A 436 -60.29 11.50 -9.88
C ALA A 436 -61.55 11.67 -10.73
N GLY A 437 -61.63 10.95 -11.84
CA GLY A 437 -62.82 10.88 -12.70
C GLY A 437 -62.82 11.79 -13.92
N HIS A 438 -63.98 11.86 -14.58
CA HIS A 438 -64.15 12.55 -15.85
C HIS A 438 -64.87 13.90 -15.65
N ASN A 439 -64.43 14.93 -16.36
CA ASN A 439 -65.02 16.28 -16.27
C ASN A 439 -66.44 16.35 -16.86
N THR A 440 -66.80 15.40 -17.72
CA THR A 440 -68.13 15.24 -18.31
C THR A 440 -68.49 13.76 -18.37
N ILE A 441 -69.58 13.37 -17.70
CA ILE A 441 -70.12 12.01 -17.82
C ILE A 441 -71.02 11.96 -19.06
N GLY A 442 -70.43 11.68 -20.22
CA GLY A 442 -71.17 11.51 -21.46
C GLY A 442 -71.76 10.11 -21.58
N GLY A 443 -73.02 9.91 -21.15
CA GLY A 443 -73.90 8.78 -21.52
C GLY A 443 -73.42 7.33 -21.31
N GLY A 444 -72.19 7.10 -20.87
CA GLY A 444 -71.59 5.78 -20.67
C GLY A 444 -71.92 5.18 -19.30
N THR A 445 -72.03 3.85 -19.24
CA THR A 445 -72.37 3.09 -18.03
C THR A 445 -71.25 3.04 -16.98
N THR A 446 -70.04 3.48 -17.31
CA THR A 446 -68.87 3.40 -16.42
C THR A 446 -68.69 4.70 -15.63
N ARG A 447 -69.00 4.65 -14.33
CA ARG A 447 -68.80 5.77 -13.39
C ARG A 447 -67.40 5.74 -12.79
N SER A 448 -66.82 6.91 -12.58
CA SER A 448 -65.54 7.07 -11.89
C SER A 448 -65.70 6.70 -10.41
N MET A 449 -64.92 5.73 -9.93
CA MET A 449 -64.84 5.41 -8.49
C MET A 449 -63.73 6.24 -7.87
N TYR A 450 -64.05 7.00 -6.83
CA TYR A 450 -63.07 7.82 -6.10
C TYR A 450 -62.44 7.00 -4.99
N ILE A 451 -63.28 6.25 -4.25
CA ILE A 451 -62.85 5.26 -3.25
C ILE A 451 -63.63 3.98 -3.50
N SER A 452 -62.95 2.84 -3.57
CA SER A 452 -63.57 1.51 -3.62
C SER A 452 -63.23 0.75 -2.35
N PHE A 453 -64.23 0.15 -1.71
CA PHE A 453 -64.08 -0.71 -0.55
C PHE A 453 -64.19 -2.16 -1.03
N ALA A 454 -63.13 -2.94 -0.87
CA ALA A 454 -63.08 -4.33 -1.30
C ALA A 454 -62.45 -5.22 -0.24
N LYS A 455 -62.85 -6.49 -0.22
CA LYS A 455 -62.22 -7.55 0.58
C LYS A 455 -60.84 -7.88 0.00
N PRO A 456 -59.91 -8.50 0.78
CA PRO A 456 -58.58 -8.89 0.29
C PRO A 456 -58.57 -9.81 -0.94
N ASN A 457 -59.66 -10.53 -1.19
CA ASN A 457 -59.85 -11.38 -2.38
C ASN A 457 -60.31 -10.60 -3.64
N GLY A 458 -60.42 -9.27 -3.56
CA GLY A 458 -60.82 -8.39 -4.65
C GLY A 458 -62.32 -8.15 -4.79
N THR A 459 -63.18 -8.74 -3.94
CA THR A 459 -64.63 -8.51 -4.00
C THR A 459 -64.99 -7.12 -3.48
N ILE A 460 -65.57 -6.27 -4.32
CA ILE A 460 -66.07 -4.93 -3.96
C ILE A 460 -67.32 -5.06 -3.07
N ILE A 461 -67.34 -4.34 -1.95
CA ILE A 461 -68.44 -4.27 -0.99
C ILE A 461 -69.06 -2.87 -0.89
N GLY A 462 -68.42 -1.86 -1.48
CA GLY A 462 -68.97 -0.52 -1.61
C GLY A 462 -68.04 0.43 -2.35
N ALA A 463 -68.53 1.62 -2.67
CA ALA A 463 -67.72 2.66 -3.29
C ALA A 463 -68.30 4.06 -3.05
N ILE A 464 -67.43 5.07 -3.03
CA ILE A 464 -67.79 6.46 -3.30
C ILE A 464 -67.52 6.71 -4.78
N SER A 465 -68.58 6.99 -5.53
CA SER A 465 -68.51 7.13 -6.98
C SER A 465 -69.15 8.42 -7.45
N GLN A 466 -68.67 8.91 -8.59
CA GLN A 466 -69.28 10.03 -9.29
C GLN A 466 -70.68 9.61 -9.80
N LEU A 467 -71.72 10.34 -9.41
CA LEU A 467 -73.09 10.06 -9.84
C LEU A 467 -73.40 10.77 -11.16
N ASP A 468 -73.11 12.06 -11.20
CA ASP A 468 -73.23 12.99 -12.33
C ASP A 468 -72.07 14.02 -12.30
N ASN A 469 -72.14 15.07 -13.11
CA ASN A 469 -71.07 16.08 -13.18
C ASN A 469 -70.87 16.87 -11.87
N ASN A 470 -71.88 16.91 -11.00
CA ASN A 470 -71.96 17.79 -9.83
C ASN A 470 -72.12 17.04 -8.51
N SER A 471 -72.35 15.73 -8.52
CA SER A 471 -72.69 14.96 -7.32
C SER A 471 -71.97 13.62 -7.21
N ILE A 472 -71.86 13.14 -5.97
CA ILE A 472 -71.31 11.83 -5.61
C ILE A 472 -72.40 10.94 -5.00
N VAL A 473 -72.18 9.64 -5.03
CA VAL A 473 -73.06 8.63 -4.43
C VAL A 473 -72.23 7.59 -3.68
N TYR A 474 -72.78 7.13 -2.55
CA TYR A 474 -72.24 6.02 -1.78
C TYR A 474 -72.99 4.73 -2.12
N TYR A 475 -72.31 3.79 -2.78
CA TYR A 475 -72.85 2.47 -3.10
C TYR A 475 -72.46 1.45 -2.03
N GLU A 476 -73.43 0.62 -1.64
CA GLU A 476 -73.22 -0.59 -0.84
C GLU A 476 -73.74 -1.80 -1.61
N SER A 477 -73.11 -2.96 -1.41
CA SER A 477 -73.57 -4.22 -2.01
C SER A 477 -74.88 -4.70 -1.38
N SER A 478 -75.92 -4.92 -2.19
CA SER A 478 -77.19 -5.54 -1.78
C SER A 478 -77.74 -6.46 -2.89
N ASP A 479 -76.86 -7.25 -3.48
CA ASP A 479 -77.20 -8.23 -4.52
C ASP A 479 -77.86 -9.48 -3.89
N GLU A 480 -78.94 -9.99 -4.50
CA GLU A 480 -79.65 -11.18 -4.00
C GLU A 480 -78.73 -12.41 -3.91
N ARG A 481 -77.74 -12.52 -4.80
CA ARG A 481 -76.79 -13.65 -4.84
C ARG A 481 -75.80 -13.65 -3.68
N LEU A 482 -75.72 -12.53 -2.96
CA LEU A 482 -74.86 -12.37 -1.78
C LEU A 482 -75.64 -12.55 -0.48
N LYS A 483 -76.93 -12.94 -0.54
CA LYS A 483 -77.81 -13.10 0.61
C LYS A 483 -78.42 -14.49 0.64
N GLU A 484 -78.66 -15.00 1.84
CA GLU A 484 -79.34 -16.27 2.09
C GLU A 484 -80.46 -16.07 3.13
N GLU A 485 -81.36 -17.06 3.27
CA GLU A 485 -82.45 -17.05 4.26
C GLU A 485 -83.37 -15.80 4.24
N ILE A 486 -83.75 -15.33 3.04
CA ILE A 486 -84.59 -14.14 2.87
C ILE A 486 -86.03 -14.43 3.35
N GLN A 487 -86.44 -13.80 4.47
CA GLN A 487 -87.76 -13.96 5.10
C GLN A 487 -88.39 -12.60 5.45
N PRO A 488 -89.73 -12.50 5.62
CA PRO A 488 -90.38 -11.29 6.11
C PRO A 488 -89.85 -10.86 7.49
N THR A 489 -89.73 -9.55 7.70
CA THR A 489 -89.24 -8.99 8.96
C THR A 489 -90.23 -9.17 10.11
N ARG A 490 -89.70 -9.37 11.33
CA ARG A 490 -90.47 -9.47 12.58
C ARG A 490 -90.52 -8.16 13.37
N VAL A 491 -89.73 -7.17 12.97
CA VAL A 491 -89.75 -5.83 13.57
C VAL A 491 -90.69 -4.93 12.78
N GLY A 492 -91.33 -4.01 13.48
CA GLY A 492 -92.36 -3.13 12.91
C GLY A 492 -92.65 -1.94 13.82
N ILE A 493 -93.85 -1.39 13.72
CA ILE A 493 -94.20 -0.16 14.44
C ILE A 493 -94.03 -0.26 15.96
N GLU A 494 -94.32 -1.41 16.58
CA GLU A 494 -94.13 -1.61 18.03
C GLU A 494 -92.68 -1.43 18.46
N THR A 495 -91.72 -1.92 17.66
CA THR A 495 -90.29 -1.74 17.93
C THR A 495 -89.89 -0.27 17.79
N LEU A 496 -90.38 0.41 16.75
CA LEU A 496 -90.08 1.82 16.51
C LEU A 496 -90.61 2.72 17.64
N MET A 497 -91.82 2.44 18.15
CA MET A 497 -92.44 3.24 19.21
C MET A 497 -91.70 3.17 20.54
N ASN A 498 -90.88 2.14 20.77
CA ASN A 498 -90.04 2.03 21.95
C ASN A 498 -88.71 2.81 21.83
N ILE A 499 -88.33 3.24 20.62
CA ILE A 499 -87.09 3.98 20.39
C ILE A 499 -87.26 5.45 20.81
N ASN A 500 -86.42 5.89 21.75
CA ASN A 500 -86.42 7.27 22.21
C ASN A 500 -85.57 8.18 21.30
N VAL A 501 -86.17 9.29 20.87
CA VAL A 501 -85.46 10.40 20.22
C VAL A 501 -85.12 11.44 21.29
N ARG A 502 -83.86 11.89 21.31
CA ARG A 502 -83.34 12.82 22.33
C ARG A 502 -82.71 14.05 21.68
N ASP A 503 -82.87 15.19 22.34
CA ASP A 503 -82.04 16.37 22.07
C ASP A 503 -80.83 16.36 23.01
N TYR A 504 -79.63 16.55 22.46
CA TYR A 504 -78.39 16.54 23.23
C TYR A 504 -77.38 17.58 22.73
N LYS A 505 -76.44 17.95 23.60
CA LYS A 505 -75.26 18.75 23.26
C LYS A 505 -73.99 17.90 23.43
N TRP A 506 -73.03 18.07 22.52
CA TRP A 506 -71.71 17.43 22.66
C TRP A 506 -70.92 18.05 23.81
N LYS A 507 -70.20 17.22 24.58
CA LYS A 507 -69.28 17.69 25.63
C LYS A 507 -67.97 18.19 25.01
N ASN A 508 -68.02 19.33 24.33
CA ASN A 508 -66.87 19.90 23.60
C ASN A 508 -66.47 21.32 24.07
N GLY A 509 -66.97 21.76 25.22
CA GLY A 509 -66.65 23.07 25.81
C GLY A 509 -67.30 24.27 25.15
N ASN A 510 -68.16 24.08 24.14
CA ASN A 510 -68.93 25.16 23.52
C ASN A 510 -70.33 25.26 24.15
N GLU A 511 -70.50 26.15 25.12
CA GLU A 511 -71.78 26.35 25.81
C GLU A 511 -72.90 26.87 24.88
N ASP A 512 -72.51 27.59 23.82
CA ASP A 512 -73.40 28.17 22.81
C ASP A 512 -73.83 27.16 21.73
N ALA A 513 -73.37 25.90 21.81
CA ALA A 513 -73.78 24.88 20.85
C ALA A 513 -75.30 24.66 20.88
N ILE A 514 -75.92 24.66 19.70
CA ILE A 514 -77.34 24.36 19.51
C ILE A 514 -77.56 22.86 19.78
N PRO A 515 -78.57 22.46 20.59
CA PRO A 515 -78.91 21.05 20.78
C PRO A 515 -79.18 20.37 19.43
N THR A 516 -78.64 19.15 19.28
CA THR A 516 -78.88 18.30 18.11
C THR A 516 -79.85 17.19 18.50
N THR A 517 -80.85 16.93 17.65
CA THR A 517 -81.78 15.81 17.81
C THR A 517 -81.18 14.53 17.23
N GLY A 518 -81.21 13.44 17.98
CA GLY A 518 -80.74 12.14 17.52
C GLY A 518 -81.05 11.02 18.49
N PHE A 519 -80.18 10.00 18.52
CA PHE A 519 -80.35 8.79 19.33
C PHE A 519 -79.17 8.61 20.29
N ILE A 520 -79.43 8.04 21.45
CA ILE A 520 -78.40 7.58 22.39
C ILE A 520 -78.06 6.13 22.07
N ALA A 521 -76.80 5.84 21.76
CA ALA A 521 -76.38 4.53 21.26
C ALA A 521 -76.68 3.38 22.24
N GLN A 522 -76.54 3.62 23.54
CA GLN A 522 -76.82 2.66 24.59
C GLN A 522 -78.31 2.31 24.68
N GLU A 523 -79.19 3.32 24.65
CA GLU A 523 -80.65 3.11 24.64
C GLU A 523 -81.08 2.37 23.36
N LEU A 524 -80.53 2.75 22.21
CA LEU A 524 -80.88 2.14 20.93
C LEU A 524 -80.44 0.68 20.84
N TYR A 525 -79.29 0.32 21.42
CA TYR A 525 -78.78 -1.05 21.41
C TYR A 525 -79.70 -2.03 22.14
N GLU A 526 -80.35 -1.60 23.22
CA GLU A 526 -81.27 -2.45 23.98
C GLU A 526 -82.53 -2.81 23.19
N ILE A 527 -82.99 -1.91 22.32
CA ILE A 527 -84.25 -2.05 21.57
C ILE A 527 -84.03 -2.64 20.18
N TYR A 528 -83.00 -2.16 19.47
CA TYR A 528 -82.71 -2.55 18.09
C TYR A 528 -81.20 -2.66 17.85
N PRO A 529 -80.56 -3.76 18.33
CA PRO A 529 -79.11 -3.91 18.37
C PRO A 529 -78.40 -3.70 17.03
N ILE A 530 -79.02 -4.06 15.90
CA ILE A 530 -78.41 -3.92 14.57
C ILE A 530 -78.14 -2.46 14.18
N ALA A 531 -78.79 -1.50 14.83
CA ALA A 531 -78.58 -0.06 14.60
C ALA A 531 -77.58 0.58 15.57
N ALA A 532 -76.91 -0.19 16.45
CA ALA A 532 -75.91 0.32 17.38
C ALA A 532 -74.71 -0.63 17.55
N LYS A 533 -73.50 -0.07 17.68
CA LYS A 533 -72.28 -0.80 18.02
C LYS A 533 -71.93 -0.51 19.48
N LYS A 534 -71.72 -1.58 20.25
CA LYS A 534 -71.19 -1.53 21.61
C LYS A 534 -69.74 -1.03 21.60
N GLY A 535 -69.44 -0.03 22.43
CA GLY A 535 -68.08 0.48 22.66
C GLY A 535 -67.34 -0.21 23.80
N GLY A 536 -66.07 0.16 23.99
CA GLY A 536 -65.15 -0.32 25.03
C GLY A 536 -65.22 0.47 26.35
N GLU A 537 -64.20 0.30 27.20
CA GLU A 537 -64.11 0.97 28.51
C GLU A 537 -63.70 2.44 28.42
N ASP A 538 -62.91 2.82 27.42
CA ASP A 538 -62.43 4.20 27.20
C ASP A 538 -63.20 4.83 26.03
N GLU A 539 -64.01 5.85 26.32
CA GLU A 539 -64.81 6.56 25.32
C GLU A 539 -63.97 7.33 24.29
N THR A 540 -62.70 7.59 24.57
CA THR A 540 -61.81 8.31 23.64
C THR A 540 -61.18 7.37 22.60
N VAL A 541 -61.17 6.06 22.86
CA VAL A 541 -60.55 5.05 21.99
C VAL A 541 -61.59 4.21 21.25
N ASP A 542 -62.66 3.74 21.93
CA ASP A 542 -63.73 2.94 21.32
C ASP A 542 -65.11 3.34 21.87
N PRO A 543 -65.64 4.52 21.49
CA PRO A 543 -66.96 4.97 21.93
C PRO A 543 -68.09 4.10 21.38
N TRP A 544 -69.25 4.13 22.02
CA TRP A 544 -70.48 3.57 21.47
C TRP A 544 -70.93 4.37 20.25
N GLN A 545 -71.39 3.69 19.20
CA GLN A 545 -71.74 4.30 17.92
C GLN A 545 -73.10 3.83 17.42
N ILE A 546 -73.78 4.64 16.60
CA ILE A 546 -75.03 4.27 15.94
C ILE A 546 -74.81 4.06 14.43
N ALA A 547 -75.67 3.23 13.82
CA ALA A 547 -75.74 3.00 12.38
C ALA A 547 -77.12 3.45 11.85
N PRO A 548 -77.34 4.77 11.63
CA PRO A 548 -78.67 5.32 11.31
C PRO A 548 -79.31 4.69 10.08
N LYS A 549 -78.51 4.29 9.09
CA LYS A 549 -78.99 3.62 7.87
C LYS A 549 -79.81 2.34 8.17
N GLN A 550 -79.46 1.62 9.24
CA GLN A 550 -80.14 0.38 9.61
C GLN A 550 -81.57 0.61 10.13
N LEU A 551 -81.94 1.86 10.46
CA LEU A 551 -83.30 2.23 10.83
C LEU A 551 -84.22 2.40 9.62
N ILE A 552 -83.69 2.58 8.41
CA ILE A 552 -84.50 2.83 7.21
C ILE A 552 -85.48 1.67 6.95
N PRO A 553 -85.08 0.39 6.95
CA PRO A 553 -86.03 -0.72 6.77
C PRO A 553 -87.08 -0.77 7.88
N LEU A 554 -86.72 -0.48 9.14
CA LEU A 554 -87.65 -0.44 10.27
C LEU A 554 -88.67 0.69 10.09
N MET A 555 -88.25 1.88 9.68
CA MET A 555 -89.14 3.01 9.38
C MET A 555 -90.10 2.67 8.25
N VAL A 556 -89.59 2.10 7.14
CA VAL A 556 -90.43 1.68 6.01
C VAL A 556 -91.49 0.66 6.47
N LYS A 557 -91.08 -0.36 7.24
CA LYS A 557 -92.02 -1.37 7.75
C LYS A 557 -93.03 -0.77 8.74
N SER A 558 -92.60 0.13 9.61
CA SER A 558 -93.49 0.79 10.57
C SER A 558 -94.53 1.66 9.89
N ILE A 559 -94.16 2.35 8.81
CA ILE A 559 -95.11 3.10 7.96
C ILE A 559 -96.10 2.14 7.30
N GLN A 560 -95.65 0.97 6.83
CA GLN A 560 -96.55 -0.06 6.28
C GLN A 560 -97.54 -0.59 7.33
N ASP A 561 -97.08 -0.85 8.56
CA ASP A 561 -97.94 -1.31 9.66
C ASP A 561 -98.94 -0.22 10.09
N GLN A 562 -98.49 1.03 10.12
CA GLN A 562 -99.35 2.19 10.38
C GLN A 562 -100.44 2.31 9.30
N GLN A 563 -100.07 2.19 8.03
CA GLN A 563 -101.01 2.24 6.91
C GLN A 563 -102.06 1.12 7.00
N HIS A 564 -101.64 -0.10 7.33
CA HIS A 564 -102.55 -1.23 7.55
C HIS A 564 -103.53 -0.98 8.71
N THR A 565 -103.06 -0.39 9.80
CA THR A 565 -103.90 -0.03 10.95
C THR A 565 -104.92 1.05 10.57
N ILE A 566 -104.51 2.07 9.80
CA ILE A 566 -105.39 3.13 9.30
C ILE A 566 -106.49 2.55 8.40
N GLU A 567 -106.15 1.61 7.52
CA GLU A 567 -107.11 0.93 6.64
C GLU A 567 -108.12 0.10 7.44
N THR A 568 -107.65 -0.63 8.45
CA THR A 568 -108.51 -1.43 9.35
C THR A 568 -109.48 -0.53 10.14
N LEU A 569 -108.97 0.56 10.72
CA LEU A 569 -109.80 1.53 11.46
C LEU A 569 -110.82 2.23 10.55
N ARG A 570 -110.48 2.48 9.28
CA ARG A 570 -111.44 3.03 8.31
C ARG A 570 -112.57 2.04 8.03
N GLU A 571 -112.24 0.77 7.87
CA GLU A 571 -113.24 -0.27 7.65
C GLU A 571 -114.16 -0.47 8.87
N GLU A 572 -113.59 -0.51 10.08
CA GLU A 572 -114.38 -0.57 11.32
C GLU A 572 -115.29 0.65 11.48
N ASN A 573 -114.80 1.87 11.18
CA ASN A 573 -115.63 3.08 11.20
C ASN A 573 -116.73 3.06 10.14
N ASN A 574 -116.50 2.49 8.96
CA ASN A 574 -117.53 2.30 7.95
C ASN A 574 -118.63 1.35 8.47
N VAL A 575 -118.25 0.23 9.09
CA VAL A 575 -119.18 -0.73 9.69
C VAL A 575 -119.96 -0.11 10.86
N LEU A 576 -119.29 0.65 11.73
CA LEU A 576 -119.91 1.36 12.85
C LEU A 576 -120.88 2.44 12.36
N SER A 577 -120.50 3.21 11.34
CA SER A 577 -121.38 4.23 10.74
C SER A 577 -122.62 3.58 10.13
N ALA A 578 -122.47 2.49 9.37
CA ALA A 578 -123.61 1.74 8.83
C ALA A 578 -124.52 1.16 9.92
N ARG A 579 -123.97 0.81 11.08
CA ARG A 579 -124.75 0.33 12.24
C ARG A 579 -125.48 1.46 12.95
N LEU A 580 -124.87 2.64 13.07
CA LEU A 580 -125.50 3.86 13.59
C LEU A 580 -126.67 4.30 12.71
N ASP A 581 -126.48 4.39 11.38
CA ASP A 581 -127.54 4.72 10.42
C ASP A 581 -128.75 3.79 10.56
N ARG A 582 -128.50 2.50 10.82
CA ARG A 582 -129.56 1.50 11.03
C ARG A 582 -130.29 1.68 12.36
N LEU A 583 -129.59 2.08 13.42
CA LEU A 583 -130.18 2.34 14.73
C LEU A 583 -130.97 3.65 14.75
N GLU A 584 -130.48 4.70 14.08
CA GLU A 584 -131.20 5.97 13.93
C GLU A 584 -132.52 5.76 13.17
N LYS A 585 -132.52 4.99 12.07
CA LYS A 585 -133.75 4.59 11.38
C LYS A 585 -134.75 3.86 12.30
N LEU A 586 -134.28 2.96 13.16
CA LEU A 586 -135.14 2.24 14.10
C LEU A 586 -135.67 3.13 15.25
N LEU A 587 -134.99 4.24 15.55
CA LEU A 587 -135.42 5.21 16.56
C LEU A 587 -136.46 6.17 15.98
N ASP A 588 -136.27 6.59 14.72
CA ASP A 588 -137.22 7.39 13.95
C ASP A 588 -138.52 6.62 13.65
N GLU A 589 -138.47 5.29 13.52
CA GLU A 589 -139.67 4.43 13.42
C GLU A 589 -140.43 4.26 14.75
N LYS A 590 -139.86 4.71 15.88
CA LYS A 590 -140.41 4.58 17.23
C LYS A 590 -140.97 5.87 17.83
N ASN A 591 -140.69 7.02 17.21
CA ASN A 591 -141.30 8.32 17.49
C ASN A 591 -142.36 8.64 16.44
#